data_AF-A0A7C5UIM8-F1
#
_entry.id   AF-A0A7C5UIM8-F1
#
_cell.length_a   1.000
_cell.length_b   1.000
_cell.length_c   1.000
_cell.angle_alpha   90.00
_cell.angle_beta   90.00
_cell.angle_gamma   90.00
#
_symmetry.space_group_name_H-M   'P 1'
#
loop_
_entity.id
_entity.type
_entity.pdbx_description
1 polymer ?
#
loop_
_entity_poly.entity_id
_entity_poly.type
_entity_poly.pdbx_seq_one_letter_code
_entity_poly.pdbx_strand_id
1 'polypeptide(L)'
;MQQPTGASTAQQTVLWRCPQCGFVFSPHPKIVRCPNCSENLRKCRYCMFADTTTWECTNNRIRFNYGDEMGRFHIPEPDHVWACPENIPKLQAPTWAVALSNPLLRGLTIGAAIAVVLLIAFRFLILPIIKPEEAPESAVLSADVVLNKPQAAIGETIPLLLIIKNAERVSLKPLTVILRGELIENSEVRSQPSPTYPLQRTPKGVQLQFSELPPQQSFTTWIYLTPFEVKSRSYDVSVEVYCGGYRVVVNPPSVRVNIR
;
A
#
# COMPACT_ATOMS: atom_id res chain seq x y z
N MET A 1 -38.96 30.86 87.22
CA MET A 1 -40.04 30.41 86.31
C MET A 1 -39.72 30.91 84.90
N GLN A 2 -39.83 30.02 83.91
CA GLN A 2 -40.05 30.16 82.44
C GLN A 2 -39.76 31.52 81.76
N GLN A 3 -39.21 31.66 80.55
CA GLN A 3 -38.74 30.80 79.44
C GLN A 3 -38.27 31.80 78.36
N PRO A 4 -37.12 31.65 77.67
CA PRO A 4 -36.88 32.39 76.43
C PRO A 4 -37.34 31.55 75.24
N THR A 5 -38.34 32.09 74.56
CA THR A 5 -38.87 31.70 73.26
C THR A 5 -37.84 31.81 72.14
N GLY A 6 -37.73 30.76 71.33
CA GLY A 6 -37.53 30.82 69.88
C GLY A 6 -36.22 31.40 69.36
N ALA A 7 -35.21 30.54 69.17
CA ALA A 7 -34.11 30.83 68.25
C ALA A 7 -34.62 30.69 66.80
N SER A 8 -34.60 31.80 66.05
CA SER A 8 -34.77 31.79 64.60
C SER A 8 -33.47 31.29 63.94
N THR A 9 -33.50 30.07 63.40
CA THR A 9 -32.42 29.54 62.55
C THR A 9 -32.35 30.33 61.24
N ALA A 10 -31.30 31.14 61.08
CA ALA A 10 -30.96 31.74 59.80
C ALA A 10 -30.54 30.62 58.81
N GLN A 11 -31.29 30.45 57.73
CA GLN A 11 -30.92 29.54 56.64
C GLN A 11 -29.69 30.10 55.92
N GLN A 12 -28.52 29.51 56.18
CA GLN A 12 -27.32 29.77 55.38
C GLN A 12 -27.54 29.22 53.97
N THR A 13 -27.57 30.09 52.96
CA THR A 13 -27.58 29.68 51.56
C THR A 13 -26.22 29.10 51.20
N VAL A 14 -26.15 27.78 51.08
CA VAL A 14 -24.96 27.04 50.65
C VAL A 14 -24.68 27.34 49.18
N LEU A 15 -23.52 27.90 48.87
CA LEU A 15 -23.06 28.17 47.49
C LEU A 15 -22.17 27.03 46.99
N TRP A 16 -22.38 26.58 45.76
CA TRP A 16 -21.62 25.49 45.12
C TRP A 16 -20.64 26.05 44.09
N ARG A 17 -19.47 25.43 43.92
CA ARG A 17 -18.50 25.77 42.86
C ARG A 17 -18.27 24.57 41.96
N CYS A 18 -18.41 24.74 40.65
CA CYS A 18 -18.11 23.68 39.69
C CYS A 18 -16.59 23.41 39.63
N PRO A 19 -16.11 22.16 39.77
CA PRO A 19 -14.69 21.82 39.72
C PRO A 19 -14.11 21.92 38.31
N GLN A 20 -14.93 21.79 37.26
CA GLN A 20 -14.47 21.82 35.87
C GLN A 20 -14.31 23.24 35.32
N CYS A 21 -15.19 24.17 35.69
CA CYS A 21 -15.16 25.54 35.15
C CYS A 21 -15.11 26.65 36.21
N GLY A 22 -15.07 26.33 37.50
CA GLY A 22 -14.95 27.30 38.59
C GLY A 22 -16.20 28.15 38.87
N PHE A 23 -17.28 27.94 38.11
CA PHE A 23 -18.51 28.71 38.23
C PHE A 23 -19.18 28.49 39.60
N VAL A 24 -19.48 29.57 40.31
CA VAL A 24 -20.13 29.55 41.63
C VAL A 24 -21.62 29.82 41.45
N PHE A 25 -22.46 28.96 42.00
CA PHE A 25 -23.90 29.03 41.83
C PHE A 25 -24.63 28.48 43.06
N SER A 26 -25.87 28.91 43.27
CA SER A 26 -26.75 28.32 44.29
C SER A 26 -27.33 27.01 43.74
N PRO A 27 -27.22 25.89 44.47
CA PRO A 27 -27.70 24.60 44.00
C PRO A 27 -29.21 24.63 43.81
N HIS A 28 -29.68 24.20 42.64
CA HIS A 28 -31.11 24.01 42.42
C HIS A 28 -31.50 22.61 42.88
N PRO A 29 -32.56 22.44 43.71
CA PRO A 29 -32.89 21.15 44.33
C PRO A 29 -33.19 20.04 43.31
N LYS A 30 -33.58 20.41 42.09
CA LYS A 30 -33.93 19.47 41.01
C LYS A 30 -32.84 19.29 39.95
N ILE A 31 -31.84 20.17 39.88
CA ILE A 31 -30.86 20.22 38.78
C ILE A 31 -29.45 20.23 39.37
N VAL A 32 -28.79 19.06 39.34
CA VAL A 32 -27.45 18.87 39.90
C VAL A 32 -26.41 18.82 38.78
N ARG A 33 -26.46 19.83 37.91
CA ARG A 33 -25.48 20.05 36.86
C ARG A 33 -24.95 21.47 36.97
N CYS A 34 -23.68 21.67 36.62
CA CYS A 34 -23.17 23.02 36.49
C CYS A 34 -23.98 23.74 35.39
N PRO A 35 -24.58 24.89 35.67
CA PRO A 35 -25.35 25.63 34.66
C PRO A 35 -24.45 26.15 33.52
N ASN A 36 -23.15 26.29 33.75
CA ASN A 36 -22.20 26.79 32.76
C ASN A 36 -21.68 25.68 31.82
N CYS A 37 -21.12 24.61 32.37
CA CYS A 37 -20.50 23.54 31.57
C CYS A 37 -21.31 22.23 31.52
N SER A 38 -22.52 22.20 32.10
CA SER A 38 -23.40 21.03 32.20
C SER A 38 -22.82 19.81 32.92
N GLU A 39 -21.66 19.97 33.59
CA GLU A 39 -21.00 18.88 34.31
C GLU A 39 -21.86 18.37 35.46
N ASN A 40 -21.89 17.04 35.65
CA ASN A 40 -22.73 16.42 36.66
C ASN A 40 -22.06 16.52 38.04
N LEU A 41 -22.64 17.31 38.94
CA LEU A 41 -22.00 17.69 40.20
C LEU A 41 -22.29 16.73 41.36
N ARG A 42 -22.80 15.52 41.05
CA ARG A 42 -23.05 14.48 42.04
C ARG A 42 -21.84 13.56 42.19
N LYS A 43 -21.47 13.26 43.44
CA LYS A 43 -21.09 11.93 44.00
C LYS A 43 -19.68 11.78 44.57
N CYS A 44 -19.64 11.30 45.81
CA CYS A 44 -18.69 10.32 46.37
C CYS A 44 -18.63 9.01 45.57
N ARG A 45 -18.31 9.05 44.27
CA ARG A 45 -18.28 7.87 43.40
C ARG A 45 -17.05 6.98 43.61
N TYR A 46 -16.14 7.35 44.51
CA TYR A 46 -14.77 6.82 44.54
C TYR A 46 -14.31 6.26 45.90
N CYS A 47 -15.14 6.30 46.95
CA CYS A 47 -14.83 5.60 48.20
C CYS A 47 -15.38 4.16 48.06
N MET A 48 -14.49 3.18 47.87
CA MET A 48 -14.82 1.77 47.62
C MET A 48 -15.66 1.13 48.73
N PHE A 49 -15.68 1.75 49.91
CA PHE A 49 -16.33 1.27 51.13
C PHE A 49 -17.46 2.19 51.61
N ALA A 50 -18.06 3.00 50.75
CA ALA A 50 -19.23 3.78 51.14
C ALA A 50 -20.52 2.95 50.98
N ASP A 51 -21.31 2.81 52.04
CA ASP A 51 -22.68 2.33 51.92
C ASP A 51 -23.58 3.51 51.54
N THR A 52 -24.15 3.43 50.34
CA THR A 52 -24.97 4.50 49.77
C THR A 52 -26.38 4.57 50.36
N THR A 53 -26.80 3.56 51.12
CA THR A 53 -28.11 3.53 51.77
C THR A 53 -28.09 4.19 53.14
N THR A 54 -27.02 3.95 53.91
CA THR A 54 -26.85 4.45 55.28
C THR A 54 -25.94 5.68 55.36
N TRP A 55 -25.22 6.00 54.29
CA TRP A 55 -24.22 7.08 54.24
C TRP A 55 -23.06 6.90 55.23
N GLU A 56 -22.78 5.64 55.59
CA GLU A 56 -21.70 5.25 56.49
C GLU A 56 -20.52 4.65 55.71
N CYS A 57 -19.30 4.80 56.25
CA CYS A 57 -18.13 4.09 55.74
C CYS A 57 -18.09 2.66 56.30
N THR A 58 -18.03 1.65 55.43
CA THR A 58 -17.99 0.22 55.77
C THR A 58 -16.57 -0.31 56.00
N ASN A 59 -15.52 0.50 55.77
CA ASN A 59 -14.14 0.10 56.03
C ASN A 59 -13.88 0.03 57.54
N ASN A 60 -13.64 -1.18 58.06
CA ASN A 60 -13.39 -1.43 59.48
C ASN A 60 -12.24 -0.59 60.07
N ARG A 61 -11.20 -0.28 59.28
CA ARG A 61 -10.06 0.52 59.75
C ARG A 61 -10.45 1.97 60.01
N ILE A 62 -11.27 2.56 59.13
CA ILE A 62 -11.74 3.94 59.27
C ILE A 62 -12.76 4.04 60.40
N ARG A 63 -13.67 3.07 60.47
CA ARG A 63 -14.62 2.91 61.58
C ARG A 63 -13.93 2.83 62.93
N PHE A 64 -12.82 2.11 63.02
CA PHE A 64 -12.06 1.95 64.27
C PHE A 64 -11.28 3.20 64.67
N ASN A 65 -10.66 3.89 63.70
CA ASN A 65 -9.78 5.03 63.99
C ASN A 65 -10.52 6.38 64.11
N TYR A 66 -11.65 6.53 63.43
CA TYR A 66 -12.34 7.80 63.28
C TYR A 66 -13.85 7.72 63.59
N GLY A 67 -14.37 6.53 63.89
CA GLY A 67 -15.78 6.34 64.21
C GLY A 67 -16.17 6.93 65.57
N ASP A 68 -17.47 7.08 65.76
CA ASP A 68 -18.07 7.38 67.06
C ASP A 68 -17.92 6.21 68.06
N GLU A 69 -18.47 6.36 69.27
CA GLU A 69 -18.41 5.33 70.31
C GLU A 69 -19.06 3.98 69.91
N MET A 70 -19.86 3.97 68.84
CA MET A 70 -20.46 2.76 68.23
C MET A 70 -19.69 2.27 67.00
N GLY A 71 -18.53 2.86 66.70
CA GLY A 71 -17.66 2.51 65.58
C GLY A 71 -18.28 2.86 64.22
N ARG A 72 -19.17 3.85 64.14
CA ARG A 72 -19.76 4.32 62.88
C ARG A 72 -19.08 5.62 62.47
N PHE A 73 -18.75 5.73 61.19
CA PHE A 73 -18.23 6.96 60.61
C PHE A 73 -19.25 7.49 59.61
N HIS A 74 -19.93 8.56 60.00
CA HIS A 74 -20.93 9.24 59.17
C HIS A 74 -20.25 10.27 58.28
N ILE A 75 -20.53 10.21 56.98
CA ILE A 75 -20.03 11.20 56.02
C ILE A 75 -20.96 12.42 56.09
N PRO A 76 -20.50 13.57 56.61
CA PRO A 76 -21.38 14.71 56.89
C PRO A 76 -22.02 15.30 55.64
N GLU A 77 -21.33 15.22 54.49
CA GLU A 77 -21.85 15.67 53.19
C GLU A 77 -21.42 14.71 52.06
N PRO A 78 -22.37 14.09 51.32
CA PRO A 78 -22.09 13.09 50.29
C PRO A 78 -21.42 13.65 49.03
N ASP A 79 -21.31 14.97 48.92
CA ASP A 79 -20.66 15.69 47.83
C ASP A 79 -19.30 16.29 48.23
N HIS A 80 -18.85 16.09 49.48
CA HIS A 80 -17.55 16.58 49.94
C HIS A 80 -16.46 15.57 49.56
N VAL A 81 -15.74 15.88 48.47
CA VAL A 81 -14.70 15.01 47.89
C VAL A 81 -13.68 14.56 48.93
N TRP A 82 -13.43 15.32 50.01
CA TRP A 82 -12.32 15.08 50.95
C TRP A 82 -12.73 14.35 52.23
N ALA A 83 -13.99 13.91 52.35
CA ALA A 83 -14.49 13.30 53.58
C ALA A 83 -14.07 11.83 53.79
N CYS A 84 -13.62 11.14 52.74
CA CYS A 84 -13.07 9.78 52.83
C CYS A 84 -11.52 9.87 52.80
N PRO A 85 -10.79 9.51 53.87
CA PRO A 85 -9.32 9.68 53.95
C PRO A 85 -8.55 8.75 52.98
N GLU A 86 -9.21 7.77 52.36
CA GLU A 86 -8.62 6.84 51.38
C GLU A 86 -9.12 7.10 49.95
N ASN A 87 -9.18 8.37 49.53
CA ASN A 87 -9.49 8.69 48.15
C ASN A 87 -8.38 8.22 47.20
N ILE A 88 -8.75 7.42 46.21
CA ILE A 88 -7.90 7.17 45.04
C ILE A 88 -8.48 7.97 43.87
N PRO A 89 -7.81 9.02 43.36
CA PRO A 89 -8.21 9.63 42.10
C PRO A 89 -7.78 8.72 40.95
N LYS A 90 -8.56 7.66 40.65
CA LYS A 90 -8.42 6.91 39.39
C LYS A 90 -9.13 7.67 38.26
N LEU A 91 -8.65 8.87 37.95
CA LEU A 91 -8.91 9.53 36.67
C LEU A 91 -7.62 9.40 35.84
N GLN A 92 -7.37 8.20 35.32
CA GLN A 92 -6.36 8.07 34.28
C GLN A 92 -6.88 8.81 33.05
N ALA A 93 -6.26 9.95 32.75
CA ALA A 93 -6.53 10.66 31.52
C ALA A 93 -6.28 9.71 30.34
N PRO A 94 -7.14 9.71 29.31
CA PRO A 94 -6.92 8.86 28.16
C PRO A 94 -5.58 9.22 27.53
N THR A 95 -4.85 8.21 27.04
CA THR A 95 -3.44 8.33 26.61
C THR A 95 -3.20 9.45 25.60
N TRP A 96 -4.20 9.79 24.77
CA TRP A 96 -4.15 10.91 23.83
C TRP A 96 -4.08 12.28 24.53
N ALA A 97 -4.73 12.47 25.68
CA ALA A 97 -4.71 13.72 26.43
C ALA A 97 -3.34 13.94 27.08
N VAL A 98 -2.71 12.88 27.57
CA VAL A 98 -1.35 12.90 28.10
C VAL A 98 -0.36 13.24 26.98
N ALA A 99 -0.51 12.62 25.80
CA ALA A 99 0.34 12.88 24.64
C ALA A 99 0.26 14.32 24.11
N LEU A 100 -0.91 14.97 24.18
CA LEU A 100 -1.10 16.36 23.72
C LEU A 100 -0.67 17.42 24.76
N SER A 101 -0.66 17.05 26.05
CA SER A 101 -0.27 17.96 27.16
C SER A 101 1.24 18.16 27.29
N ASN A 102 2.05 17.21 26.81
CA ASN A 102 3.51 17.29 26.90
C ASN A 102 4.10 17.79 25.57
N PRO A 103 4.85 18.90 25.55
CA PRO A 103 5.34 19.52 24.31
C PRO A 103 6.28 18.61 23.51
N LEU A 104 7.06 17.75 24.18
CA LEU A 104 7.95 16.78 23.56
C LEU A 104 7.16 15.64 22.89
N LEU A 105 6.19 15.07 23.60
CA LEU A 105 5.31 14.02 23.05
C LEU A 105 4.37 14.56 21.96
N ARG A 106 3.93 15.81 22.09
CA ARG A 106 3.15 16.50 21.05
C ARG A 106 3.96 16.68 19.78
N GLY A 107 5.24 17.09 19.89
CA GLY A 107 6.15 17.16 18.75
C GLY A 107 6.33 15.82 18.06
N LEU A 108 6.55 14.75 18.83
CA LEU A 108 6.70 13.39 18.30
C LEU A 108 5.44 12.86 17.63
N THR A 109 4.26 13.08 18.23
CA THR A 109 2.98 12.63 17.66
C THR A 109 2.62 13.38 16.38
N ILE A 110 2.85 14.69 16.34
CA ILE A 110 2.68 15.50 15.12
C ILE A 110 3.67 15.06 14.04
N GLY A 111 4.94 14.86 14.38
CA GLY A 111 5.95 14.38 13.45
C GLY A 111 5.63 13.00 12.86
N ALA A 112 5.18 12.06 13.70
CA ALA A 112 4.75 10.74 13.25
C ALA A 112 3.52 10.82 12.35
N ALA A 113 2.53 11.66 12.69
CA ALA A 113 1.34 11.85 11.86
C ALA A 113 1.70 12.42 10.48
N ILE A 114 2.58 13.44 10.44
CA ILE A 114 3.08 14.01 9.18
C ILE A 114 3.83 12.97 8.36
N ALA A 115 4.70 12.17 8.99
CA ALA A 115 5.45 11.12 8.29
C ALA A 115 4.52 10.07 7.65
N VAL A 116 3.48 9.63 8.37
CA VAL A 116 2.49 8.69 7.84
C VAL A 116 1.71 9.31 6.68
N VAL A 117 1.27 10.57 6.80
CA VAL A 117 0.58 11.28 5.72
C VAL A 117 1.48 11.43 4.49
N LEU A 118 2.75 11.78 4.68
CA LEU A 118 3.73 11.86 3.59
C LEU A 118 3.98 10.50 2.95
N LEU A 119 4.05 9.42 3.72
CA LEU A 119 4.19 8.05 3.19
C LEU A 119 2.95 7.61 2.39
N ILE A 120 1.74 7.93 2.86
CA ILE A 120 0.49 7.67 2.13
C ILE A 120 0.45 8.49 0.84
N ALA A 121 0.74 9.79 0.92
CA ALA A 121 0.82 10.66 -0.25
C ALA A 121 1.88 10.15 -1.25
N PHE A 122 3.04 9.73 -0.77
CA PHE A 122 4.07 9.15 -1.63
C PHE A 122 3.59 7.84 -2.29
N ARG A 123 2.93 6.94 -1.53
CA ARG A 123 2.47 5.64 -2.03
C ARG A 123 1.34 5.73 -3.05
N PHE A 124 0.42 6.68 -2.86
CA PHE A 124 -0.84 6.74 -3.61
C PHE A 124 -0.98 7.95 -4.53
N LEU A 125 -0.15 8.99 -4.37
CA LEU A 125 -0.14 10.14 -5.29
C LEU A 125 1.16 10.16 -6.09
N ILE A 126 2.32 10.02 -5.44
CA ILE A 126 3.62 10.17 -6.12
C ILE A 126 4.01 8.90 -6.89
N LEU A 127 3.96 7.72 -6.27
CA LEU A 127 4.28 6.46 -6.95
C LEU A 127 3.44 6.15 -8.18
N PRO A 128 2.12 6.41 -8.26
CA PRO A 128 1.40 6.22 -9.52
C PRO A 128 1.76 7.26 -10.59
N ILE A 129 2.25 8.45 -10.21
CA ILE A 129 2.75 9.46 -11.17
C ILE A 129 4.16 9.10 -11.67
N ILE A 130 4.98 8.49 -10.81
CA ILE A 130 6.39 8.12 -11.11
C ILE A 130 6.51 6.68 -11.62
N LYS A 131 5.53 5.81 -11.37
CA LYS A 131 5.47 4.49 -12.00
C LYS A 131 5.46 4.76 -13.50
N PRO A 132 6.48 4.32 -14.26
CA PRO A 132 6.30 4.19 -15.69
C PRO A 132 5.05 3.33 -15.87
N GLU A 133 4.16 3.79 -16.73
CA GLU A 133 3.03 3.02 -17.23
C GLU A 133 3.51 1.58 -17.38
N GLU A 134 2.95 0.66 -16.59
CA GLU A 134 3.20 -0.77 -16.76
C GLU A 134 2.78 -1.03 -18.20
N ALA A 135 3.77 -1.04 -19.08
CA ALA A 135 3.56 -1.23 -20.49
C ALA A 135 2.71 -2.49 -20.60
N PRO A 136 1.58 -2.48 -21.31
CA PRO A 136 0.99 -3.74 -21.68
C PRO A 136 2.13 -4.53 -22.36
N GLU A 137 2.42 -5.74 -21.89
CA GLU A 137 3.24 -6.73 -22.61
C GLU A 137 2.57 -7.16 -23.94
N SER A 138 1.84 -6.26 -24.61
CA SER A 138 1.73 -6.30 -26.05
C SER A 138 3.10 -5.93 -26.60
N ALA A 139 3.92 -6.96 -26.88
CA ALA A 139 5.15 -6.78 -27.63
C ALA A 139 4.82 -5.96 -28.88
N VAL A 140 5.24 -4.69 -28.87
CA VAL A 140 4.93 -3.67 -29.89
C VAL A 140 5.30 -4.17 -31.29
N LEU A 141 6.35 -4.97 -31.34
CA LEU A 141 6.76 -5.81 -32.44
C LEU A 141 6.75 -7.26 -31.94
N SER A 142 6.10 -8.17 -32.65
CA SER A 142 6.19 -9.61 -32.40
C SER A 142 6.69 -10.32 -33.64
N ALA A 143 7.40 -11.44 -33.46
CA ALA A 143 7.86 -12.27 -34.57
C ALA A 143 7.74 -13.75 -34.21
N ASP A 144 7.31 -14.54 -35.17
CA ASP A 144 7.19 -15.99 -35.09
C ASP A 144 7.88 -16.64 -36.29
N VAL A 145 8.53 -17.77 -36.07
CA VAL A 145 9.18 -18.54 -37.13
C VAL A 145 8.62 -19.94 -37.15
N VAL A 146 8.08 -20.35 -38.30
CA VAL A 146 7.58 -21.71 -38.53
C VAL A 146 8.54 -22.44 -39.48
N LEU A 147 9.10 -23.54 -38.99
CA LEU A 147 9.96 -24.42 -39.79
C LEU A 147 9.11 -25.56 -40.35
N ASN A 148 8.93 -25.61 -41.68
CA ASN A 148 8.10 -26.65 -42.30
C ASN A 148 8.78 -28.03 -42.30
N LYS A 149 10.11 -28.07 -42.33
CA LYS A 149 10.91 -29.31 -42.35
C LYS A 149 12.06 -29.22 -41.34
N PRO A 150 12.01 -29.95 -40.21
CA PRO A 150 13.10 -29.98 -39.24
C PRO A 150 14.29 -30.85 -39.67
N GLN A 151 14.18 -31.54 -40.80
CA GLN A 151 15.24 -32.39 -41.34
C GLN A 151 15.41 -32.13 -42.85
N ALA A 152 16.66 -32.02 -43.30
CA ALA A 152 16.99 -31.84 -44.71
C ALA A 152 18.32 -32.52 -45.05
N ALA A 153 18.50 -32.89 -46.31
CA ALA A 153 19.80 -33.30 -46.83
C ALA A 153 20.65 -32.08 -47.24
N ILE A 154 21.97 -32.23 -47.32
CA ILE A 154 22.83 -31.23 -47.95
C ILE A 154 22.35 -30.99 -49.40
N GLY A 155 22.30 -29.72 -49.81
CA GLY A 155 21.77 -29.27 -51.09
C GLY A 155 20.24 -29.22 -51.17
N GLU A 156 19.50 -29.75 -50.19
CA GLU A 156 18.05 -29.59 -50.12
C GLU A 156 17.68 -28.26 -49.48
N THR A 157 16.74 -27.55 -50.09
CA THR A 157 16.25 -26.28 -49.55
C THR A 157 15.40 -26.50 -48.30
N ILE A 158 15.74 -25.80 -47.22
CA ILE A 158 15.00 -25.73 -45.95
C ILE A 158 14.16 -24.44 -45.96
N PRO A 159 12.82 -24.53 -46.06
CA PRO A 159 11.94 -23.36 -46.00
C PRO A 159 11.58 -22.99 -44.55
N LEU A 160 11.80 -21.72 -44.22
CA LEU A 160 11.43 -21.05 -42.98
C LEU A 160 10.38 -19.98 -43.28
N LEU A 161 9.26 -20.00 -42.56
CA LEU A 161 8.25 -18.93 -42.62
C LEU A 161 8.47 -17.97 -41.46
N LEU A 162 8.78 -16.72 -41.75
CA LEU A 162 8.87 -15.66 -40.76
C LEU A 162 7.62 -14.78 -40.82
N ILE A 163 6.93 -14.64 -39.68
CA ILE A 163 5.74 -13.80 -39.51
C ILE A 163 6.10 -12.70 -38.50
N ILE A 164 5.96 -11.45 -38.90
CA ILE A 164 6.29 -10.27 -38.09
C ILE A 164 5.02 -9.44 -37.94
N LYS A 165 4.66 -9.01 -36.73
CA LYS A 165 3.44 -8.22 -36.47
C LYS A 165 3.81 -6.90 -35.82
N ASN A 166 3.23 -5.82 -36.35
CA ASN A 166 3.31 -4.49 -35.76
C ASN A 166 2.01 -4.19 -35.01
N ALA A 167 2.10 -4.01 -33.69
CA ALA A 167 0.97 -3.61 -32.86
C ALA A 167 0.81 -2.07 -32.76
N GLU A 168 1.77 -1.29 -33.27
CA GLU A 168 1.69 0.17 -33.28
C GLU A 168 0.60 0.69 -34.20
N ARG A 169 0.13 1.89 -33.86
CA ARG A 169 -0.74 2.71 -34.73
C ARG A 169 0.05 3.48 -35.78
N VAL A 170 1.38 3.40 -35.75
CA VAL A 170 2.30 4.03 -36.72
C VAL A 170 3.05 2.97 -37.52
N SER A 171 3.50 3.35 -38.72
CA SER A 171 4.34 2.48 -39.55
C SER A 171 5.77 2.40 -38.99
N LEU A 172 6.35 1.20 -38.95
CA LEU A 172 7.69 0.97 -38.46
C LEU A 172 8.69 0.86 -39.63
N LYS A 173 9.80 1.61 -39.54
CA LYS A 173 10.86 1.70 -40.55
C LYS A 173 12.25 1.83 -39.89
N PRO A 174 13.32 1.28 -40.48
CA PRO A 174 13.34 0.24 -41.52
C PRO A 174 13.06 -1.16 -40.94
N LEU A 175 12.54 -2.11 -41.72
CA LEU A 175 12.40 -3.52 -41.31
C LEU A 175 13.65 -4.30 -41.71
N THR A 176 14.40 -4.76 -40.71
CA THR A 176 15.63 -5.52 -40.89
C THR A 176 15.52 -6.87 -40.21
N VAL A 177 15.81 -7.93 -40.95
CA VAL A 177 15.87 -9.31 -40.44
C VAL A 177 17.31 -9.78 -40.52
N ILE A 178 17.84 -10.30 -39.41
CA ILE A 178 19.19 -10.83 -39.31
C ILE A 178 19.11 -12.31 -38.94
N LEU A 179 19.67 -13.15 -39.81
CA LEU A 179 19.77 -14.59 -39.61
C LEU A 179 21.16 -14.93 -39.08
N ARG A 180 21.21 -15.70 -38.00
CA ARG A 180 22.46 -16.12 -37.35
C ARG A 180 22.48 -17.63 -37.13
N GLY A 181 23.69 -18.17 -37.09
CA GLY A 181 23.94 -19.58 -36.82
C GLY A 181 24.88 -20.19 -37.85
N GLU A 182 25.56 -21.26 -37.47
CA GLU A 182 26.55 -21.94 -38.31
C GLU A 182 25.94 -22.47 -39.62
N LEU A 183 24.66 -22.88 -39.58
CA LEU A 183 23.93 -23.29 -40.78
C LEU A 183 23.82 -22.14 -41.78
N ILE A 184 23.54 -20.92 -41.30
CA ILE A 184 23.35 -19.72 -42.14
C ILE A 184 24.65 -19.31 -42.83
N GLU A 185 25.78 -19.40 -42.12
CA GLU A 185 27.11 -19.10 -42.65
C GLU A 185 27.43 -19.99 -43.86
N ASN A 186 27.09 -21.27 -43.78
CA ASN A 186 27.38 -22.31 -44.76
C ASN A 186 26.16 -22.69 -45.64
N SER A 187 25.21 -21.76 -45.79
CA SER A 187 24.04 -21.93 -46.66
C SER A 187 23.88 -20.77 -47.62
N GLU A 188 23.31 -21.05 -48.80
CA GLU A 188 22.74 -20.02 -49.65
C GLU A 188 21.42 -19.55 -49.02
N VAL A 189 21.23 -18.23 -48.92
CA VAL A 189 20.03 -17.63 -48.34
C VAL A 189 19.26 -16.90 -49.43
N ARG A 190 17.99 -17.23 -49.60
CA ARG A 190 17.05 -16.51 -50.48
C ARG A 190 15.78 -16.18 -49.71
N SER A 191 15.07 -15.13 -50.09
CA SER A 191 13.78 -14.81 -49.49
C SER A 191 12.71 -14.47 -50.51
N GLN A 192 11.45 -14.69 -50.13
CA GLN A 192 10.27 -14.31 -50.89
C GLN A 192 9.24 -13.66 -49.95
N PRO A 193 8.93 -12.35 -50.10
CA PRO A 193 9.41 -11.46 -51.16
C PRO A 193 10.93 -11.19 -51.10
N SER A 194 11.49 -10.74 -52.22
CA SER A 194 12.89 -10.32 -52.29
C SER A 194 13.12 -9.11 -51.38
N PRO A 195 14.29 -9.01 -50.73
CA PRO A 195 14.62 -7.86 -49.91
C PRO A 195 14.73 -6.59 -50.78
N THR A 196 14.49 -5.42 -50.18
CA THR A 196 14.58 -4.11 -50.85
C THR A 196 16.00 -3.82 -51.32
N TYR A 197 17.00 -4.31 -50.58
CA TYR A 197 18.42 -4.23 -50.93
C TYR A 197 19.00 -5.63 -51.06
N PRO A 198 20.08 -5.82 -51.84
CA PRO A 198 20.79 -7.10 -51.89
C PRO A 198 21.15 -7.60 -50.50
N LEU A 199 21.05 -8.92 -50.29
CA LEU A 199 21.38 -9.54 -49.02
C LEU A 199 22.81 -9.19 -48.62
N GLN A 200 23.01 -8.80 -47.36
CA GLN A 200 24.32 -8.43 -46.84
C GLN A 200 24.84 -9.55 -45.95
N ARG A 201 25.96 -10.18 -46.33
CA ARG A 201 26.67 -11.11 -45.46
C ARG A 201 27.59 -10.34 -44.53
N THR A 202 27.39 -10.51 -43.24
CA THR A 202 28.26 -9.97 -42.20
C THR A 202 29.00 -11.12 -41.50
N PRO A 203 30.12 -10.87 -40.80
CA PRO A 203 30.77 -11.88 -39.96
C PRO A 203 29.87 -12.46 -38.85
N LYS A 204 28.70 -11.85 -38.67
CA LYS A 204 27.77 -12.07 -37.59
C LYS A 204 26.48 -12.76 -38.06
N GLY A 205 26.31 -12.98 -39.38
CA GLY A 205 25.09 -13.53 -39.98
C GLY A 205 24.72 -12.88 -41.31
N VAL A 206 23.53 -13.21 -41.82
CA VAL A 206 22.98 -12.67 -43.07
C VAL A 206 21.88 -11.67 -42.75
N GLN A 207 21.99 -10.46 -43.30
CA GLN A 207 21.02 -9.39 -43.12
C GLN A 207 20.16 -9.21 -44.37
N LEU A 208 18.85 -9.19 -44.16
CA LEU A 208 17.81 -8.94 -45.15
C LEU A 208 17.06 -7.67 -44.74
N GLN A 209 16.95 -6.71 -45.65
CA GLN A 209 16.21 -5.48 -45.39
C GLN A 209 14.96 -5.44 -46.26
N PHE A 210 13.82 -5.21 -45.63
CA PHE A 210 12.52 -5.14 -46.28
C PHE A 210 11.97 -3.72 -46.21
N SER A 211 10.85 -3.50 -46.90
CA SER A 211 10.07 -2.26 -46.82
C SER A 211 9.51 -2.05 -45.41
N GLU A 212 8.72 -0.99 -45.26
CA GLU A 212 8.06 -0.70 -44.00
C GLU A 212 7.08 -1.77 -43.55
N LEU A 213 6.85 -1.82 -42.23
CA LEU A 213 5.80 -2.61 -41.61
C LEU A 213 4.64 -1.68 -41.22
N PRO A 214 3.52 -1.68 -41.98
CA PRO A 214 2.40 -0.77 -41.73
C PRO A 214 1.78 -0.93 -40.34
N PRO A 215 1.04 0.06 -39.84
CA PRO A 215 0.40 0.00 -38.52
C PRO A 215 -0.60 -1.14 -38.44
N GLN A 216 -0.61 -1.85 -37.32
CA GLN A 216 -1.55 -2.95 -37.02
C GLN A 216 -1.59 -4.07 -38.08
N GLN A 217 -0.50 -4.25 -38.83
CA GLN A 217 -0.40 -5.26 -39.89
C GLN A 217 0.70 -6.28 -39.61
N SER A 218 0.63 -7.40 -40.33
CA SER A 218 1.65 -8.44 -40.33
C SER A 218 2.40 -8.49 -41.66
N PHE A 219 3.71 -8.68 -41.60
CA PHE A 219 4.57 -8.99 -42.73
C PHE A 219 5.00 -10.45 -42.65
N THR A 220 4.89 -11.14 -43.78
CA THR A 220 5.23 -12.56 -43.88
C THR A 220 6.25 -12.75 -45.00
N THR A 221 7.34 -13.46 -44.70
CA THR A 221 8.39 -13.77 -45.68
C THR A 221 8.84 -15.21 -45.55
N TRP A 222 9.00 -15.87 -46.70
CA TRP A 222 9.66 -17.17 -46.78
C TRP A 222 11.16 -16.95 -46.89
N ILE A 223 11.93 -17.66 -46.07
CA ILE A 223 13.38 -17.69 -46.10
C ILE A 223 13.80 -19.11 -46.45
N TYR A 224 14.56 -19.23 -47.53
CA TYR A 224 15.03 -20.49 -48.06
C TYR A 224 16.53 -20.62 -47.77
N LEU A 225 16.90 -21.68 -47.06
CA LEU A 225 18.28 -22.01 -46.75
C LEU A 225 18.69 -23.24 -47.54
N THR A 226 19.76 -23.15 -48.34
CA THR A 226 20.31 -24.30 -49.05
C THR A 226 21.73 -24.57 -48.53
N PRO A 227 21.91 -25.57 -47.65
CA PRO A 227 23.22 -25.88 -47.06
C PRO A 227 24.16 -26.53 -48.08
N PHE A 228 25.42 -26.10 -48.13
CA PHE A 228 26.42 -26.65 -49.05
C PHE A 228 27.66 -27.24 -48.33
N GLU A 229 28.14 -26.61 -47.25
CA GLU A 229 29.34 -27.04 -46.51
C GLU A 229 29.02 -27.25 -45.02
N VAL A 230 28.15 -28.22 -44.72
CA VAL A 230 27.75 -28.54 -43.35
C VAL A 230 27.99 -30.00 -43.00
N LYS A 231 28.21 -30.28 -41.71
CA LYS A 231 28.35 -31.63 -41.17
C LYS A 231 26.97 -32.22 -40.89
N SER A 232 26.87 -33.54 -40.84
CA SER A 232 25.62 -34.17 -40.41
C SER A 232 25.41 -33.99 -38.90
N ARG A 233 24.58 -33.01 -38.52
CA ARG A 233 24.21 -32.71 -37.13
C ARG A 233 22.98 -31.80 -37.04
N SER A 234 22.56 -31.53 -35.81
CA SER A 234 21.56 -30.51 -35.49
C SER A 234 22.22 -29.13 -35.45
N TYR A 235 21.55 -28.15 -36.05
CA TYR A 235 21.98 -26.75 -36.13
C TYR A 235 20.93 -25.82 -35.55
N ASP A 236 21.37 -24.89 -34.70
CA ASP A 236 20.52 -23.83 -34.18
C ASP A 236 20.56 -22.62 -35.12
N VAL A 237 19.39 -22.03 -35.33
CA VAL A 237 19.23 -20.80 -36.11
C VAL A 237 18.57 -19.77 -35.20
N SER A 238 19.09 -18.55 -35.21
CA SER A 238 18.50 -17.40 -34.52
C SER A 238 18.07 -16.37 -35.56
N VAL A 239 16.86 -15.87 -35.43
CA VAL A 239 16.29 -14.82 -36.28
C VAL A 239 16.06 -13.58 -35.43
N GLU A 240 16.78 -12.50 -35.73
CA GLU A 240 16.59 -11.21 -35.08
C GLU A 240 15.84 -10.28 -36.03
N VAL A 241 14.79 -9.62 -35.53
CA VAL A 241 14.02 -8.63 -36.26
C VAL A 241 14.20 -7.28 -35.59
N TYR A 242 14.59 -6.29 -36.37
CA TYR A 242 14.69 -4.89 -35.97
C TYR A 242 13.74 -4.05 -36.80
N CYS A 243 12.85 -3.30 -36.15
CA CYS A 243 11.92 -2.41 -36.85
C CYS A 243 11.55 -1.21 -35.99
N GLY A 244 11.75 0.01 -36.49
CA GLY A 244 11.38 1.26 -35.81
C GLY A 244 11.96 1.42 -34.40
N GLY A 245 13.17 0.91 -34.15
CA GLY A 245 13.84 0.93 -32.84
C GLY A 245 13.53 -0.27 -31.94
N TYR A 246 12.54 -1.09 -32.28
CA TYR A 246 12.22 -2.32 -31.56
C TYR A 246 13.07 -3.49 -32.05
N ARG A 247 13.36 -4.43 -31.16
CA ARG A 247 14.10 -5.67 -31.44
C ARG A 247 13.32 -6.87 -30.91
N VAL A 248 13.17 -7.89 -31.74
CA VAL A 248 12.63 -9.21 -31.36
C VAL A 248 13.64 -10.28 -31.78
N VAL A 249 13.83 -11.30 -30.95
CA VAL A 249 14.67 -12.44 -31.27
C VAL A 249 13.83 -13.70 -31.20
N VAL A 250 13.86 -14.50 -32.25
CA VAL A 250 13.12 -15.76 -32.37
C VAL A 250 14.12 -16.88 -32.65
N ASN A 251 14.05 -17.92 -31.83
CA ASN A 251 14.87 -19.12 -31.98
C ASN A 251 13.96 -20.27 -32.43
N PRO A 252 13.83 -20.53 -33.75
CA PRO A 252 13.10 -21.70 -34.22
C PRO A 252 13.71 -23.01 -33.71
N PRO A 253 12.96 -24.13 -33.79
CA PRO A 253 13.50 -25.46 -33.51
C PRO A 253 14.75 -25.74 -34.36
N SER A 254 15.70 -26.46 -33.77
CA SER A 254 16.95 -26.83 -34.45
C SER A 254 16.68 -27.65 -35.71
N VAL A 255 17.48 -27.41 -36.76
CA VAL A 255 17.40 -28.12 -38.03
C VAL A 255 18.44 -29.22 -38.07
N ARG A 256 18.04 -30.47 -38.32
CA ARG A 256 18.97 -31.58 -38.54
C ARG A 256 19.33 -31.68 -40.02
N VAL A 257 20.62 -31.59 -40.32
CA VAL A 257 21.13 -31.81 -41.68
C VAL A 257 21.77 -33.19 -41.78
N ASN A 258 21.46 -33.93 -42.84
CA ASN A 258 22.03 -35.23 -43.14
C ASN A 258 22.91 -35.16 -44.40
N ILE A 259 24.04 -35.86 -44.37
CA ILE A 259 24.86 -36.11 -45.57
C ILE A 259 24.23 -37.33 -46.26
N ARG A 260 23.91 -37.23 -47.56
CA ARG A 260 23.48 -38.37 -48.37
C ARG A 260 24.67 -39.19 -48.83
#